data_AF-A0A2V9THD7-F1
#
_entry.id   AF-A0A2V9THD7-F1
#
_cell.length_a   1.000
_cell.length_b   1.000
_cell.length_c   1.000
_cell.angle_alpha   90.00
_cell.angle_beta   90.00
_cell.angle_gamma   90.00
#
_symmetry.space_group_name_H-M   'P 1'
#
loop_
_entity.id
_entity.type
_entity.pdbx_description
1 polymer ?
#
loop_
_entity_poly.entity_id
_entity_poly.type
_entity_poly.pdbx_seq_one_letter_code
_entity_poly.pdbx_strand_id
1 'polypeptide(L)'
;MTQQRERPSIGERIRFFDHQGHRILLVDFSNCKAHEVEEITRRVPDFVTTQPLRSVLILTDFAGASFNRDALLAMKETAVFDKPYVKKSALIGTGSLPRDFYEDMKKFSRRE
;
A
#
# COMPACT_ATOMS: atom_id res chain seq x y z
N MET A 1 6.82 -10.17 26.22
CA MET A 1 8.08 -9.74 25.58
C MET A 1 7.78 -9.50 24.11
N THR A 2 7.49 -8.25 23.75
CA THR A 2 7.22 -7.89 22.35
C THR A 2 8.56 -7.93 21.63
N GLN A 3 8.78 -8.92 20.76
CA GLN A 3 9.95 -8.93 19.90
C GLN A 3 9.94 -7.61 19.12
N GLN A 4 10.95 -6.78 19.36
CA GLN A 4 11.18 -5.56 18.61
C GLN A 4 11.60 -6.02 17.21
N ARG A 5 10.61 -6.23 16.33
CA ARG A 5 10.85 -6.56 14.92
C ARG A 5 11.68 -5.42 14.35
N GLU A 6 12.87 -5.75 13.85
CA GLU A 6 13.69 -4.78 13.13
C GLU A 6 12.87 -4.18 12.01
N ARG A 7 13.01 -2.86 11.85
CA ARG A 7 12.30 -2.11 10.83
C ARG A 7 12.73 -2.64 9.46
N PRO A 8 11.82 -3.14 8.61
CA PRO A 8 12.20 -3.71 7.33
C PRO A 8 12.87 -2.68 6.43
N SER A 9 13.83 -3.12 5.62
CA SER A 9 14.47 -2.28 4.61
C SER A 9 13.45 -1.89 3.53
N ILE A 10 13.72 -0.83 2.77
CA ILE A 10 12.81 -0.38 1.69
C ILE A 10 12.54 -1.49 0.68
N GLY A 11 13.52 -2.37 0.41
CA GLY A 11 13.39 -3.49 -0.51
C GLY A 11 12.41 -4.58 -0.08
N GLU A 12 12.13 -4.72 1.22
CA GLU A 12 11.35 -5.82 1.79
C GLU A 12 9.88 -5.43 2.08
N ARG A 13 9.54 -4.15 1.87
CA ARG A 13 8.23 -3.57 2.19
C ARG A 13 7.14 -3.87 1.18
N ILE A 14 7.50 -4.39 0.01
CA ILE A 14 6.55 -4.85 -1.00
C ILE A 14 6.81 -6.33 -1.23
N ARG A 15 5.87 -7.19 -0.83
CA ARG A 15 6.03 -8.64 -0.98
C ARG A 15 4.69 -9.36 -1.04
N PHE A 16 4.65 -10.46 -1.76
CA PHE A 16 3.54 -11.39 -1.68
C PHE A 16 3.69 -12.32 -0.47
N PHE A 17 2.57 -12.66 0.14
CA PHE A 17 2.47 -13.72 1.15
C PHE A 17 1.15 -14.48 0.98
N ASP A 18 1.09 -15.71 1.48
CA ASP A 18 -0.12 -16.53 1.45
C ASP A 18 -0.86 -16.46 2.79
N HIS A 19 -2.17 -16.29 2.72
CA HIS A 19 -3.05 -16.30 3.89
C HIS A 19 -4.37 -16.97 3.53
N GLN A 20 -4.70 -18.07 4.22
CA GLN A 20 -5.96 -18.80 4.01
C GLN A 20 -6.21 -19.15 2.53
N GLY A 21 -5.17 -19.62 1.82
CA GLY A 21 -5.24 -19.95 0.39
C GLY A 21 -5.29 -18.76 -0.57
N HIS A 22 -5.13 -17.53 -0.07
CA HIS A 22 -5.11 -16.32 -0.89
C HIS A 22 -3.70 -15.72 -0.91
N ARG A 23 -3.19 -15.46 -2.11
CA ARG A 23 -1.94 -14.72 -2.31
C ARG A 23 -2.22 -13.23 -2.23
N ILE A 24 -1.59 -12.54 -1.29
CA ILE A 24 -1.83 -11.13 -0.95
C ILE A 24 -0.53 -10.35 -1.12
N LEU A 25 -0.60 -9.21 -1.81
CA LEU A 25 0.49 -8.23 -1.87
C LEU A 25 0.43 -7.35 -0.63
N LEU A 26 1.44 -7.44 0.23
CA LEU A 26 1.66 -6.49 1.32
C LEU A 26 2.43 -5.28 0.80
N VAL A 27 1.95 -4.08 1.14
CA VAL A 27 2.67 -2.80 1.04
C VAL A 27 2.80 -2.23 2.45
N ASP A 28 4.01 -2.29 3.01
CA ASP A 28 4.31 -1.96 4.40
C ASP A 28 4.91 -0.56 4.53
N PHE A 29 4.06 0.42 4.83
CA PHE A 29 4.47 1.78 5.19
C PHE A 29 4.68 1.96 6.69
N SER A 30 4.67 0.89 7.49
CA SER A 30 4.76 1.03 8.95
C SER A 30 6.02 1.79 9.35
N ASN A 31 5.84 2.81 10.19
CA ASN A 31 6.88 3.73 10.67
C ASN A 31 7.68 4.44 9.57
N CYS A 32 7.18 4.52 8.33
CA CYS A 32 7.85 5.19 7.22
C CYS A 32 7.76 6.72 7.31
N LYS A 33 8.84 7.40 6.93
CA LYS A 33 8.82 8.84 6.65
C LYS A 33 8.19 9.07 5.27
N ALA A 34 7.74 10.29 5.00
CA ALA A 34 7.05 10.61 3.76
C ALA A 34 7.84 10.27 2.47
N HIS A 35 9.16 10.51 2.45
CA HIS A 35 9.99 10.15 1.28
C HIS A 35 10.08 8.64 1.06
N GLU A 36 10.06 7.83 2.13
CA GLU A 36 10.06 6.38 2.03
C GLU A 36 8.70 5.89 1.54
N VAL A 37 7.60 6.48 2.03
CA VAL A 37 6.26 6.20 1.51
C VAL A 37 6.21 6.47 0.02
N GLU A 38 6.72 7.61 -0.43
CA GLU A 38 6.80 7.96 -1.85
C GLU A 38 7.62 6.93 -2.64
N GLU A 39 8.84 6.61 -2.21
CA GLU A 39 9.73 5.66 -2.87
C GLU A 39 9.09 4.27 -3.00
N ILE A 40 8.53 3.74 -1.91
CA ILE A 40 7.84 2.46 -1.89
C ILE A 40 6.64 2.51 -2.83
N THR A 41 5.84 3.57 -2.77
CA THR A 41 4.63 3.72 -3.59
C THR A 41 4.93 3.70 -5.09
N ARG A 42 6.04 4.31 -5.51
CA ARG A 42 6.48 4.32 -6.92
C ARG A 42 6.91 2.94 -7.42
N ARG A 43 7.23 2.01 -6.52
CA ARG A 43 7.64 0.63 -6.86
C ARG A 43 6.48 -0.36 -6.89
N VAL A 44 5.31 -0.02 -6.33
CA VAL A 44 4.15 -0.92 -6.31
C VAL A 44 3.73 -1.38 -7.72
N PRO A 45 3.72 -0.52 -8.77
CA PRO A 45 3.34 -0.95 -10.12
C PRO A 45 4.18 -2.11 -10.67
N ASP A 46 5.46 -2.21 -10.28
CA ASP A 46 6.35 -3.31 -10.71
C ASP A 46 5.85 -4.69 -10.25
N PHE A 47 5.10 -4.72 -9.13
CA PHE A 47 4.52 -5.94 -8.57
C PHE A 47 3.10 -6.19 -9.06
N VAL A 48 2.33 -5.12 -9.31
CA VAL A 48 0.90 -5.21 -9.60
C VAL A 48 0.65 -5.43 -11.10
N THR A 49 1.36 -4.71 -11.97
CA THR A 49 1.11 -4.72 -13.43
C THR A 49 1.59 -5.99 -14.12
N THR A 50 2.41 -6.79 -13.45
CA THR A 50 2.88 -8.10 -13.92
C THR A 50 1.89 -9.22 -13.62
N GLN A 51 0.80 -8.94 -12.91
CA GLN A 51 -0.22 -9.92 -12.55
C GLN A 51 -1.40 -9.88 -13.54
N PRO A 52 -2.25 -10.92 -13.59
CA PRO A 52 -3.48 -10.88 -14.36
C PRO A 52 -4.41 -9.74 -13.91
N LEU A 53 -5.23 -9.24 -14.83
CA LEU A 53 -6.25 -8.25 -14.50
C LEU A 53 -7.19 -8.75 -13.39
N ARG A 54 -7.61 -7.84 -12.50
CA ARG A 54 -8.52 -8.11 -11.38
C ARG A 54 -8.14 -9.32 -10.52
N SER A 55 -6.84 -9.57 -10.31
CA SER A 55 -6.34 -10.71 -9.54
C SER A 55 -5.71 -10.33 -8.20
N VAL A 56 -5.10 -9.15 -8.10
CA VAL A 56 -4.27 -8.78 -6.94
C VAL A 56 -5.14 -8.43 -5.74
N LEU A 57 -4.91 -9.12 -4.62
CA LEU A 57 -5.39 -8.72 -3.30
C LEU A 57 -4.28 -7.91 -2.64
N ILE A 58 -4.54 -6.65 -2.30
CA ILE A 58 -3.53 -5.78 -1.68
C ILE A 58 -3.87 -5.47 -0.23
N LEU A 59 -2.89 -5.56 0.65
CA LEU A 59 -2.96 -5.13 2.04
C LEU A 59 -1.93 -4.03 2.24
N THR A 60 -2.37 -2.85 2.70
CA THR A 60 -1.49 -1.72 2.95
C THR A 60 -1.47 -1.36 4.43
N ASP A 61 -0.28 -1.31 5.02
CA ASP A 61 -0.07 -0.93 6.42
C ASP A 61 0.44 0.50 6.54
N PHE A 62 -0.34 1.38 7.16
CA PHE A 62 -0.01 2.78 7.41
C PHE A 62 0.40 3.08 8.86
N ALA A 63 0.52 2.07 9.73
CA ALA A 63 0.74 2.27 11.16
C ALA A 63 2.02 3.08 11.43
N GLY A 64 1.87 4.28 12.02
CA GLY A 64 3.00 5.17 12.32
C GLY A 64 3.66 5.82 11.10
N ALA A 65 3.06 5.70 9.90
CA ALA A 65 3.55 6.37 8.70
C ALA A 65 3.31 7.89 8.77
N SER A 66 4.23 8.65 8.16
CA SER A 66 4.10 10.10 7.94
C SER A 66 3.91 10.42 6.46
N PHE A 67 3.15 11.47 6.17
CA PHE A 67 2.81 11.84 4.78
C PHE A 67 3.06 13.32 4.52
N ASN A 68 3.55 13.62 3.32
CA ASN A 68 3.60 14.97 2.75
C ASN A 68 2.79 14.98 1.43
N ARG A 69 2.73 16.12 0.76
CA ARG A 69 2.00 16.27 -0.50
C ARG A 69 2.49 15.27 -1.57
N ASP A 70 3.80 15.07 -1.69
CA ASP A 70 4.39 14.25 -2.73
C ASP A 70 4.10 12.76 -2.52
N ALA A 71 4.17 12.28 -1.28
CA ALA A 71 3.77 10.93 -0.90
C ALA A 71 2.29 10.68 -1.23
N LEU A 72 1.40 11.61 -0.85
CA LEU A 72 -0.04 11.47 -1.13
C LEU A 72 -0.34 11.51 -2.63
N LEU A 73 0.37 12.35 -3.39
CA LEU A 73 0.23 12.41 -4.84
C LEU A 73 0.67 11.10 -5.49
N ALA A 74 1.85 10.59 -5.13
CA ALA A 74 2.34 9.30 -5.62
C ALA A 74 1.35 8.17 -5.31
N MET A 75 0.76 8.16 -4.11
CA MET A 75 -0.23 7.15 -3.73
C MET A 75 -1.49 7.22 -4.58
N LYS A 76 -1.95 8.43 -4.90
CA LYS A 76 -3.11 8.64 -5.78
C LYS A 76 -2.81 8.19 -7.20
N GLU A 77 -1.64 8.54 -7.75
CA GLU A 77 -1.19 8.13 -9.08
C GLU A 77 -1.11 6.60 -9.18
N THR A 78 -0.37 5.95 -8.26
CA THR A 78 -0.23 4.50 -8.20
C THR A 78 -1.60 3.81 -8.07
N ALA A 79 -2.52 4.32 -7.24
CA ALA A 79 -3.85 3.73 -7.11
C ALA A 79 -4.68 3.77 -8.41
N VAL A 80 -4.44 4.74 -9.29
CA VAL A 80 -5.06 4.81 -10.62
C VAL A 80 -4.38 3.81 -11.58
N PHE A 81 -3.05 3.75 -11.61
CA PHE A 81 -2.31 2.83 -12.47
C PHE A 81 -2.57 1.35 -12.15
N ASP A 82 -2.66 1.02 -10.86
CA ASP A 82 -2.86 -0.35 -10.37
C ASP A 82 -4.30 -0.85 -10.54
N LYS A 83 -5.25 0.07 -10.79
CA LYS A 83 -6.69 -0.22 -10.78
C LYS A 83 -7.12 -1.40 -11.67
N PRO A 84 -6.61 -1.60 -12.90
CA PRO A 84 -7.02 -2.72 -13.74
C PRO A 84 -6.65 -4.10 -13.15
N TYR A 85 -5.65 -4.15 -12.28
CA TYR A 85 -5.05 -5.38 -11.76
C TYR A 85 -5.53 -5.72 -10.35
N VAL A 86 -5.84 -4.72 -9.54
CA VAL A 86 -6.27 -4.90 -8.15
C VAL A 86 -7.72 -5.36 -8.07
N LYS A 87 -7.94 -6.52 -7.46
CA LYS A 87 -9.26 -7.10 -7.17
C LYS A 87 -9.91 -6.47 -5.94
N LYS A 88 -9.18 -6.41 -4.82
CA LYS A 88 -9.63 -5.84 -3.54
C LYS A 88 -8.45 -5.26 -2.76
N SER A 89 -8.72 -4.28 -1.90
CA SER A 89 -7.73 -3.71 -0.99
C SER A 89 -8.20 -3.69 0.46
N ALA A 90 -7.31 -3.99 1.38
CA ALA A 90 -7.48 -3.75 2.81
C ALA A 90 -6.42 -2.74 3.27
N LEU A 91 -6.81 -1.80 4.14
CA LEU A 91 -5.92 -0.78 4.69
C LEU A 91 -5.94 -0.90 6.21
N ILE A 92 -4.77 -0.90 6.83
CA ILE A 92 -4.61 -0.92 8.30
C ILE A 92 -3.82 0.31 8.76
N GLY A 93 -4.02 0.74 10.01
CA GLY A 93 -3.28 1.88 10.56
C GLY A 93 -3.62 3.24 9.93
N THR A 94 -4.81 3.40 9.35
CA THR A 94 -5.21 4.60 8.59
C THR A 94 -5.40 5.88 9.43
N GLY A 95 -5.18 5.82 10.74
CA GLY A 95 -5.37 6.97 11.64
C GLY A 95 -4.42 8.14 11.37
N SER A 96 -3.28 7.89 10.72
CA SER A 96 -2.32 8.91 10.29
C SER A 96 -2.63 9.52 8.91
N LEU A 97 -3.57 8.95 8.15
CA LEU A 97 -3.96 9.49 6.85
C LEU A 97 -4.86 10.72 7.02
N PRO A 98 -4.65 11.79 6.23
CA PRO A 98 -5.63 12.86 6.14
C PRO A 98 -7.00 12.31 5.75
N ARG A 99 -8.05 12.74 6.45
CA ARG A 99 -9.41 12.19 6.26
C ARG A 99 -9.89 12.32 4.82
N ASP A 100 -9.68 13.47 4.20
CA ASP A 100 -10.09 13.72 2.82
C ASP A 100 -9.39 12.78 1.85
N PHE A 101 -8.09 12.51 2.08
CA PHE A 101 -7.32 11.58 1.28
C PHE A 101 -7.82 10.13 1.43
N TYR A 102 -8.18 9.71 2.64
CA TYR A 102 -8.74 8.38 2.87
C TYR A 102 -10.08 8.18 2.15
N GLU A 103 -10.97 9.17 2.20
CA GLU A 103 -12.25 9.14 1.47
C GLU A 103 -12.04 9.17 -0.05
N ASP A 104 -11.09 9.96 -0.52
CA ASP A 104 -10.65 10.00 -1.92
C ASP A 104 -10.12 8.64 -2.38
N MET A 105 -9.27 7.98 -1.59
CA MET A 105 -8.77 6.64 -1.89
C MET A 105 -9.90 5.62 -2.08
N LYS A 106 -10.96 5.68 -1.25
CA LYS A 106 -12.14 4.81 -1.42
C LYS A 106 -12.84 5.09 -2.75
N LYS A 107 -13.06 6.37 -3.09
CA LYS A 107 -13.76 6.79 -4.31
C LYS A 107 -12.98 6.49 -5.59
N PHE A 108 -11.67 6.71 -5.60
CA PHE A 108 -10.83 6.49 -6.80
C PHE A 108 -10.60 5.02 -7.08
N SER A 109 -10.35 4.26 -6.02
CA SER A 109 -10.06 2.83 -6.15
C SER A 109 -11.27 2.02 -6.60
N ARG A 110 -12.50 2.38 -6.17
CA ARG A 110 -13.75 1.62 -6.43
C ARG A 110 -13.53 0.10 -6.40
N ARG A 111 -12.85 -0.37 -5.36
CA ARG A 111 -12.55 -1.78 -5.13
C ARG A 111 -13.72 -2.40 -4.35
N GLU A 112 -14.87 -2.51 -5.01
CA GLU A 112 -16.06 -3.23 -4.51
C GLU A 112 -16.10 -4.66 -5.07
#